data_AF-A0A2V8G5T5-F1
#
_entry.id   AF-A0A2V8G5T5-F1
#
_cell.length_a   1.000
_cell.length_b   1.000
_cell.length_c   1.000
_cell.angle_alpha   90.00
_cell.angle_beta   90.00
_cell.angle_gamma   90.00
#
_symmetry.space_group_name_H-M   'P 1'
#
loop_
_entity.id
_entity.type
_entity.pdbx_description
1 polymer ?
#
loop_
_entity_poly.entity_id
_entity_poly.type
_entity_poly.pdbx_seq_one_letter_code
_entity_poly.pdbx_strand_id
1 'polypeptide(L)'
;MVPLFTAYLVSLLLAVVATPVVRRAAIRVGFLAMPARDRWHRTPVPLLGGVAMAAALAGGLLLTVGDVDSIAPLVLCSGLMFTLGAIDDLWSVGPLAKLVTQMIVAGLVLWLMPPVAITGAPLLDQLLAFAWIVGITNAFNLLDNMDGLAAGVATVAGFFCLCLLVTTGSSPAMQTAVAAFLGATSGFLLFSFPPASVFMGDSGSFLLGSFLAAATLFAAPAAGRRLAPAAVLPVLILLVPIFDTAFVALTRRLAGRRAWQGGRDHTSHRLVALGASERTAVVVLYALAIAGGLVAVALQSLHLGSAVGLIGAYVLLLTAVAVVLGHVKAPSGDAIAPGANPPLVSEVAYRRRVLEMLLDAALLCIAYYAAFRIRFQDSDFAVFFPPFARTFPIVAGAELAGLYLVGKYRQVWRSTALAEVIGLLKGLALGIAGALLLLLLVYRFERFSRGVFVLDLVFAWFLIAGSRAAIATIDEYLRKQRATGRPALIYGAGRGGVLLIGELLQNRDLDIRPVGFIDDDPAKRGLRVEGIPVVGRREDLPGLVRQYGVTELLVSMRDIDNAEMHALLIECRGLGVTLRRMRFSIDEVRSVAAVVRHER
;
A
#
# COMPACT_ATOMS: atom_id res chain seq x y z
N MET A 1 27.72 2.86 -24.24
CA MET A 1 27.94 2.38 -22.86
C MET A 1 28.97 3.22 -22.09
N VAL A 2 30.17 3.48 -22.63
CA VAL A 2 31.19 4.32 -21.95
C VAL A 2 30.65 5.69 -21.49
N PRO A 3 29.91 6.47 -22.32
CA PRO A 3 29.38 7.77 -21.87
C PRO A 3 28.38 7.68 -20.72
N LEU A 4 27.54 6.63 -20.70
CA LEU A 4 26.54 6.41 -19.65
C LEU A 4 27.21 6.11 -18.31
N PHE A 5 28.21 5.22 -18.33
CA PHE A 5 28.95 4.86 -17.13
C PHE A 5 29.74 6.05 -16.58
N THR A 6 30.36 6.85 -17.45
CA THR A 6 31.03 8.08 -17.06
C THR A 6 30.06 9.08 -16.43
N ALA A 7 28.90 9.35 -17.04
CA ALA A 7 27.88 10.24 -16.49
C ALA A 7 27.39 9.82 -15.11
N TYR A 8 27.13 8.52 -14.95
CA TYR A 8 26.77 7.94 -13.66
C TYR A 8 27.87 8.15 -12.62
N LEU A 9 29.12 7.76 -12.92
CA LEU A 9 30.23 7.86 -11.97
C LEU A 9 30.56 9.31 -11.60
N VAL A 10 30.60 10.22 -12.57
CA VAL A 10 30.87 11.64 -12.33
C VAL A 10 29.82 12.21 -11.39
N SER A 11 28.54 12.00 -11.68
CA SER A 11 27.44 12.51 -10.85
C SER A 11 27.39 11.86 -9.47
N LEU A 12 27.72 10.57 -9.37
CA LEU A 12 27.83 9.85 -8.11
C LEU A 12 28.95 10.43 -7.24
N LEU A 13 30.14 10.63 -7.79
CA LEU A 13 31.27 11.22 -7.07
C LEU A 13 30.96 12.66 -6.63
N LEU A 14 30.36 13.46 -7.53
CA LEU A 14 29.92 14.82 -7.19
C LEU A 14 28.90 14.82 -6.05
N ALA A 15 27.92 13.91 -6.06
CA ALA A 15 26.94 13.80 -4.98
C ALA A 15 27.59 13.34 -3.66
N VAL A 16 28.53 12.38 -3.71
CA VAL A 16 29.26 11.90 -2.53
C VAL A 16 30.11 13.00 -1.88
N VAL A 17 30.64 13.93 -2.68
CA VAL A 17 31.41 15.08 -2.19
C VAL A 17 30.50 16.23 -1.76
N ALA A 18 29.48 16.57 -2.55
CA ALA A 18 28.60 17.71 -2.29
C ALA A 18 27.74 17.49 -1.04
N THR A 19 27.23 16.28 -0.83
CA THR A 19 26.32 15.97 0.29
C THR A 19 26.92 16.26 1.67
N PRO A 20 28.13 15.81 2.04
CA PRO A 20 28.75 16.16 3.32
C PRO A 20 29.11 17.65 3.43
N VAL A 21 29.42 18.33 2.32
CA VAL A 21 29.69 19.78 2.30
C VAL A 21 28.41 20.55 2.64
N VAL A 22 27.32 20.27 1.94
CA VAL A 22 26.01 20.88 2.18
C VAL A 22 25.52 20.56 3.58
N ARG A 23 25.67 19.31 4.04
CA ARG A 23 25.35 18.91 5.41
C ARG A 23 26.08 19.76 6.45
N ARG A 24 27.40 19.98 6.29
CA ARG A 24 28.18 20.84 7.20
C ARG A 24 27.73 22.30 7.14
N ALA A 25 27.42 22.81 5.95
CA ALA A 25 26.92 24.17 5.78
C ALA A 25 25.56 24.36 6.48
N ALA A 26 24.62 23.42 6.26
CA ALA A 26 23.30 23.44 6.90
C ALA A 26 23.40 23.41 8.43
N ILE A 27 24.31 22.60 9.00
CA ILE A 27 24.57 22.59 10.45
C ILE A 27 25.08 23.94 10.94
N ARG A 28 26.02 24.59 10.22
CA ARG A 28 26.56 25.90 10.61
C ARG A 28 25.54 27.02 10.56
N VAL A 29 24.64 26.98 9.57
CA VAL A 29 23.58 27.98 9.39
C VAL A 29 22.38 27.68 10.31
N GLY A 30 22.33 26.51 10.94
CA GLY A 30 21.23 26.10 11.82
C GLY A 30 19.98 25.62 11.06
N PHE A 31 20.13 25.30 9.78
CA PHE A 31 19.02 24.87 8.93
C PHE A 31 18.74 23.37 9.11
N LEU A 32 18.06 23.04 10.22
CA LEU A 32 17.84 21.68 10.71
C LEU A 32 16.34 21.37 10.82
N ALA A 33 15.94 20.17 10.42
CA ALA A 33 14.64 19.61 10.72
C ALA A 33 14.59 19.20 12.20
N MET A 34 13.86 19.97 13.01
CA MET A 34 13.71 19.71 14.43
C MET A 34 12.69 18.60 14.71
N PRO A 35 12.93 17.69 15.68
CA PRO A 35 11.97 16.68 16.11
C PRO A 35 10.60 17.28 16.41
N ALA A 36 9.57 16.80 15.73
CA ALA A 36 8.19 17.23 15.92
C ALA A 36 7.31 16.02 16.21
N ARG A 37 6.19 16.20 16.95
CA ARG A 37 5.30 15.09 17.36
C ARG A 37 4.74 14.31 16.18
N ASP A 38 4.69 14.92 14.99
CA ASP A 38 4.24 14.44 13.68
C ASP A 38 5.38 13.93 12.76
N ARG A 39 6.66 14.08 13.15
CA ARG A 39 7.82 13.53 12.42
C ARG A 39 8.57 12.44 13.20
N TRP A 40 9.21 11.50 12.50
CA TRP A 40 9.73 10.25 13.07
C TRP A 40 11.12 10.37 13.72
N HIS A 41 11.84 11.45 13.41
CA HIS A 41 13.22 11.64 13.84
C HIS A 41 13.33 12.09 15.29
N ARG A 42 14.17 11.39 16.06
CA ARG A 42 14.48 11.68 17.47
C ARG A 42 15.61 12.70 17.64
N THR A 43 16.31 13.01 16.56
CA THR A 43 17.45 13.93 16.52
C THR A 43 17.27 14.96 15.41
N PRO A 44 17.77 16.21 15.58
CA PRO A 44 17.78 17.18 14.49
C PRO A 44 18.57 16.66 13.27
N VAL A 45 17.97 16.73 12.08
CA VAL A 45 18.61 16.30 10.82
C VAL A 45 18.76 17.50 9.88
N PRO A 46 19.93 17.74 9.28
CA PRO A 46 20.13 18.85 8.33
C PRO A 46 19.21 18.75 7.11
N LEU A 47 18.66 19.90 6.69
CA LEU A 47 17.87 20.06 5.46
C LEU A 47 18.78 20.53 4.31
N LEU A 48 18.27 20.59 3.07
CA LEU A 48 18.96 21.00 1.82
C LEU A 48 19.74 19.91 1.06
N GLY A 49 19.49 18.63 1.33
CA GLY A 49 20.05 17.53 0.54
C GLY A 49 19.73 17.64 -0.96
N GLY A 50 18.58 18.23 -1.31
CA GLY A 50 18.20 18.52 -2.69
C GLY A 50 19.19 19.43 -3.42
N VAL A 51 19.84 20.38 -2.73
CA VAL A 51 20.87 21.26 -3.31
C VAL A 51 22.10 20.45 -3.70
N ALA A 52 22.53 19.50 -2.87
CA ALA A 52 23.66 18.62 -3.18
C ALA A 52 23.34 17.73 -4.40
N MET A 53 22.12 17.20 -4.47
CA MET A 53 21.65 16.41 -5.61
C MET A 53 21.58 17.24 -6.90
N ALA A 54 21.01 18.43 -6.84
CA ALA A 54 20.89 19.34 -7.99
C ALA A 54 22.27 19.76 -8.51
N ALA A 55 23.21 20.09 -7.62
CA ALA A 55 24.57 20.43 -7.99
C ALA A 55 25.31 19.24 -8.65
N ALA A 56 25.13 18.04 -8.10
CA ALA A 56 25.72 16.82 -8.65
C ALA A 56 25.15 16.47 -10.03
N LEU A 57 23.82 16.59 -10.20
CA LEU A 57 23.15 16.39 -11.48
C LEU A 57 23.60 17.43 -12.50
N ALA A 58 23.56 18.73 -12.15
CA ALA A 58 23.96 19.81 -13.04
C ALA A 58 25.43 19.65 -13.49
N GLY A 59 26.35 19.37 -12.55
CA GLY A 59 27.75 19.11 -12.89
C GLY A 59 27.92 17.86 -13.77
N GLY A 60 27.18 16.79 -13.48
CA GLY A 60 27.14 15.59 -14.32
C GLY A 60 26.68 15.88 -15.74
N LEU A 61 25.58 16.61 -15.90
CA LEU A 61 25.04 17.00 -17.20
C LEU A 61 26.03 17.87 -17.98
N LEU A 62 26.56 18.92 -17.34
CA LEU A 62 27.53 19.84 -17.97
C LEU A 62 28.80 19.13 -18.44
N LEU A 63 29.28 18.12 -17.71
CA LEU A 63 30.53 17.43 -18.01
C LEU A 63 30.37 16.26 -18.97
N THR A 64 29.15 15.72 -19.17
CA THR A 64 28.96 14.45 -19.90
C THR A 64 27.94 14.49 -21.01
N VAL A 65 27.01 15.45 -21.01
CA VAL A 65 26.04 15.62 -22.09
C VAL A 65 26.61 16.58 -23.13
N GLY A 66 26.89 16.08 -24.33
CA GLY A 66 27.40 16.89 -25.44
C GLY A 66 26.34 17.74 -26.15
N ASP A 67 25.09 17.27 -26.19
CA ASP A 67 23.96 17.95 -26.84
C ASP A 67 22.91 18.33 -25.79
N VAL A 68 23.12 19.51 -25.19
CA VAL A 68 22.25 20.04 -24.13
C VAL A 68 20.89 20.46 -24.67
N ASP A 69 20.82 20.92 -25.93
CA ASP A 69 19.58 21.40 -26.55
C ASP A 69 18.53 20.28 -26.64
N SER A 70 18.96 19.06 -26.98
CA SER A 70 18.08 17.90 -27.03
C SER A 70 17.45 17.50 -25.68
N ILE A 71 18.04 17.94 -24.56
CA ILE A 71 17.53 17.69 -23.21
C ILE A 71 17.05 18.97 -22.51
N ALA A 72 17.02 20.11 -23.21
CA ALA A 72 16.67 21.40 -22.62
C ALA A 72 15.30 21.38 -21.90
N PRO A 73 14.23 20.77 -22.43
CA PRO A 73 12.95 20.70 -21.71
C PRO A 73 13.04 19.92 -20.38
N LEU A 74 13.86 18.86 -20.33
CA LEU A 74 14.10 18.09 -19.10
C LEU A 74 14.86 18.94 -18.06
N VAL A 75 15.91 19.64 -18.49
CA VAL A 75 16.73 20.51 -17.62
C VAL A 75 15.90 21.70 -17.11
N LEU A 76 15.09 22.31 -17.96
CA LEU A 76 14.19 23.41 -17.57
C LEU A 76 13.12 22.94 -16.60
N CYS A 77 12.47 21.81 -16.87
CA CYS A 77 11.46 21.23 -15.98
C CYS A 77 12.03 20.96 -14.59
N SER A 78 13.12 20.20 -14.53
CA SER A 78 13.72 19.78 -13.27
C SER A 78 14.40 20.93 -12.53
N GLY A 79 15.04 21.86 -13.24
CA GLY A 79 15.65 23.07 -12.69
C GLY A 79 14.62 24.04 -12.07
N LEU A 80 13.54 24.36 -12.80
CA LEU A 80 12.50 25.27 -12.28
C LEU A 80 11.73 24.65 -11.10
N MET A 81 11.46 23.35 -11.14
CA MET A 81 10.80 22.63 -10.04
C MET A 81 11.71 22.53 -8.81
N PHE A 82 13.02 22.30 -9.01
CA PHE A 82 14.00 22.41 -7.94
C PHE A 82 14.01 23.81 -7.33
N THR A 83 13.99 24.87 -8.14
CA THR A 83 13.95 26.25 -7.64
C THR A 83 12.70 26.51 -6.82
N LEU A 84 11.52 26.08 -7.28
CA LEU A 84 10.29 26.17 -6.50
C LEU A 84 10.41 25.44 -5.15
N GLY A 85 10.94 24.22 -5.15
CA GLY A 85 11.13 23.46 -3.91
C GLY A 85 12.17 24.10 -2.98
N ALA A 86 13.24 24.70 -3.52
CA ALA A 86 14.25 25.41 -2.73
C ALA A 86 13.69 26.71 -2.12
N ILE A 87 12.87 27.44 -2.87
CA ILE A 87 12.11 28.60 -2.38
C ILE A 87 11.17 28.15 -1.26
N ASP A 88 10.51 27.02 -1.41
CA ASP A 88 9.63 26.49 -0.37
C ASP A 88 10.36 26.07 0.90
N ASP A 89 11.47 25.35 0.76
CA ASP A 89 12.31 24.96 1.90
C ASP A 89 12.69 26.22 2.73
N LEU A 90 13.00 27.34 2.06
CA LEU A 90 13.43 28.58 2.71
C LEU A 90 12.30 29.48 3.24
N TRP A 91 11.17 29.56 2.53
CA TRP A 91 10.12 30.56 2.81
C TRP A 91 8.71 29.99 3.02
N SER A 92 8.52 28.66 2.99
CA SER A 92 7.23 28.00 3.23
C SER A 92 6.09 28.55 2.37
N VAL A 93 6.09 28.19 1.09
CA VAL A 93 5.10 28.57 0.08
C VAL A 93 3.77 27.83 0.32
N GLY A 94 2.65 28.54 0.16
CA GLY A 94 1.32 27.94 0.30
C GLY A 94 1.04 26.84 -0.75
N PRO A 95 0.27 25.77 -0.41
CA PRO A 95 0.02 24.64 -1.32
C PRO A 95 -0.56 25.03 -2.69
N LEU A 96 -1.45 26.02 -2.73
CA LEU A 96 -2.05 26.50 -3.98
C LEU A 96 -1.01 27.18 -4.88
N ALA A 97 -0.12 28.00 -4.31
CA ALA A 97 0.94 28.67 -5.05
C ALA A 97 1.96 27.67 -5.62
N LYS A 98 2.28 26.61 -4.86
CA LYS A 98 3.07 25.48 -5.36
C LYS A 98 2.42 24.85 -6.58
N LEU A 99 1.14 24.47 -6.46
CA LEU A 99 0.41 23.80 -7.55
C LEU A 99 0.30 24.68 -8.80
N VAL A 100 -0.04 25.96 -8.66
CA VAL A 100 -0.11 26.90 -9.78
C VAL A 100 1.25 27.03 -10.47
N THR A 101 2.34 27.13 -9.70
CA THR A 101 3.69 27.21 -10.28
C THR A 101 4.06 25.93 -11.01
N GLN A 102 3.76 24.76 -10.43
CA GLN A 102 3.97 23.46 -11.09
C GLN A 102 3.19 23.37 -12.41
N MET A 103 1.94 23.86 -12.44
CA MET A 103 1.10 23.91 -13.65
C MET A 103 1.71 24.82 -14.72
N ILE A 104 2.23 26.00 -14.34
CA ILE A 104 2.89 26.92 -15.28
C ILE A 104 4.14 26.27 -15.86
N VAL A 105 4.99 25.67 -15.02
CA VAL A 105 6.22 24.98 -15.46
C VAL A 105 5.88 23.81 -16.39
N ALA A 106 4.88 23.00 -16.04
CA ALA A 106 4.43 21.89 -16.88
C ALA A 106 3.96 22.36 -18.26
N GLY A 107 3.16 23.44 -18.32
CA GLY A 107 2.70 24.02 -19.59
C GLY A 107 3.85 24.53 -20.45
N LEU A 108 4.80 25.28 -19.86
CA LEU A 108 5.99 25.78 -20.55
C LEU A 108 6.86 24.64 -21.10
N VAL A 109 7.12 23.62 -20.30
CA VAL A 109 7.96 22.48 -20.69
C VAL A 109 7.30 21.70 -21.82
N LEU A 110 6.00 21.42 -21.75
CA LEU A 110 5.29 20.71 -22.80
C LEU A 110 5.25 21.48 -24.12
N TRP A 111 5.25 22.81 -24.06
CA TRP A 111 5.37 23.64 -25.26
C TRP A 111 6.74 23.50 -25.94
N LEU A 112 7.80 23.23 -25.17
CA LEU A 112 9.17 23.00 -25.68
C LEU A 112 9.45 21.53 -26.04
N MET A 113 8.69 20.58 -25.49
CA MET A 113 8.86 19.16 -25.78
C MET A 113 8.29 18.79 -27.15
N PRO A 114 8.87 17.78 -27.83
CA PRO A 114 8.24 17.17 -28.99
C PRO A 114 6.83 16.67 -28.65
N PRO A 115 5.87 16.68 -29.61
CA PRO A 115 4.51 16.20 -29.38
C PRO A 115 4.51 14.78 -28.82
N VAL A 116 3.89 14.62 -27.65
CA VAL A 116 3.69 13.33 -27.00
C VAL A 116 2.57 12.59 -27.73
N ALA A 117 2.77 11.31 -28.05
CA ALA A 117 1.80 10.46 -28.75
C ALA A 117 1.45 9.23 -27.90
N ILE A 118 0.52 9.39 -26.96
CA ILE A 118 0.07 8.34 -26.02
C ILE A 118 -1.14 7.59 -26.60
N THR A 119 -2.19 8.33 -26.92
CA THR A 119 -3.48 7.81 -27.40
C THR A 119 -3.68 8.03 -28.90
N GLY A 120 -2.90 8.92 -29.50
CA GLY A 120 -3.07 9.37 -30.88
C GLY A 120 -4.08 10.53 -31.03
N ALA A 121 -4.67 11.01 -29.92
CA ALA A 121 -5.48 12.22 -29.88
C ALA A 121 -4.64 13.37 -29.28
N PRO A 122 -4.15 14.33 -30.08
CA PRO A 122 -3.16 15.32 -29.63
C PRO A 122 -3.57 16.12 -28.39
N LEU A 123 -4.83 16.56 -28.32
CA LEU A 123 -5.34 17.28 -27.15
C LEU A 123 -5.33 16.41 -25.89
N LEU A 124 -5.79 15.16 -26.00
CA LEU A 124 -5.80 14.23 -24.87
C LEU A 124 -4.37 13.90 -24.42
N ASP A 125 -3.44 13.72 -25.37
CA ASP A 125 -2.05 13.42 -25.06
C ASP A 125 -1.34 14.57 -24.34
N GLN A 126 -1.60 15.82 -24.75
CA GLN A 126 -1.11 17.00 -24.04
C GLN A 126 -1.69 17.12 -22.63
N LEU A 127 -3.00 16.88 -22.46
CA LEU A 127 -3.65 16.92 -21.14
C LEU A 127 -3.12 15.81 -20.22
N LEU A 128 -2.90 14.61 -20.76
CA LEU A 128 -2.31 13.49 -20.02
C LEU A 128 -0.87 13.79 -19.63
N ALA A 129 -0.05 14.31 -20.55
CA ALA A 129 1.33 14.69 -20.26
C ALA A 129 1.43 15.83 -19.22
N PHE A 130 0.50 16.79 -19.28
CA PHE A 130 0.40 17.87 -18.29
C PHE A 130 0.06 17.33 -16.90
N ALA A 131 -0.98 16.51 -16.82
CA ALA A 131 -1.37 15.84 -15.58
C ALA A 131 -0.26 14.91 -15.07
N TRP A 132 0.51 14.29 -15.96
CA TRP A 132 1.64 13.42 -15.64
C TRP A 132 2.77 14.20 -14.95
N ILE A 133 3.22 15.32 -15.51
CA ILE A 133 4.29 16.13 -14.90
C ILE A 133 3.86 16.59 -13.51
N VAL A 134 2.71 17.26 -13.39
CA VAL A 134 2.25 17.79 -12.10
C VAL A 134 1.96 16.66 -11.10
N GLY A 135 1.33 15.57 -11.56
CA GLY A 135 0.95 14.44 -10.72
C GLY A 135 2.14 13.68 -10.16
N ILE A 136 3.13 13.34 -11.00
CA ILE A 136 4.33 12.61 -10.58
C ILE A 136 5.21 13.48 -9.68
N THR A 137 5.35 14.78 -9.96
CA THR A 137 6.07 15.70 -9.06
C THR A 137 5.47 15.70 -7.65
N ASN A 138 4.15 15.81 -7.54
CA ASN A 138 3.48 15.74 -6.23
C ASN A 138 3.54 14.33 -5.61
N ALA A 139 3.48 13.27 -6.41
CA ALA A 139 3.59 11.91 -5.90
C ALA A 139 4.94 11.65 -5.22
N PHE A 140 6.04 12.16 -5.79
CA PHE A 140 7.36 12.06 -5.14
C PHE A 140 7.49 12.94 -3.89
N ASN A 141 6.90 14.14 -3.89
CA ASN A 141 6.85 14.98 -2.71
C ASN A 141 6.11 14.30 -1.55
N LEU A 142 4.96 13.68 -1.83
CA LEU A 142 4.19 12.91 -0.84
C LEU A 142 4.90 11.62 -0.40
N LEU A 143 5.68 11.00 -1.29
CA LEU A 143 6.45 9.80 -1.01
C LEU A 143 7.66 10.08 -0.10
N ASP A 144 8.16 11.32 -0.05
CA ASP A 144 9.27 11.75 0.82
C ASP A 144 8.85 11.91 2.30
N ASN A 145 8.27 10.84 2.84
CA ASN A 145 7.76 10.76 4.22
C ASN A 145 8.60 9.82 5.11
N MET A 146 9.67 9.22 4.57
CA MET A 146 10.54 8.28 5.26
C MET A 146 11.97 8.32 4.69
N ASP A 147 12.96 8.18 5.56
CA ASP A 147 14.38 8.19 5.24
C ASP A 147 14.72 7.30 4.03
N GLY A 148 15.36 7.89 3.02
CA GLY A 148 15.82 7.21 1.82
C GLY A 148 14.71 6.82 0.82
N LEU A 149 13.44 6.77 1.22
CA LEU A 149 12.36 6.18 0.42
C LEU A 149 12.22 6.83 -0.96
N ALA A 150 12.03 8.15 -1.03
CA ALA A 150 11.85 8.86 -2.30
C ALA A 150 13.08 8.77 -3.19
N ALA A 151 14.29 8.95 -2.63
CA ALA A 151 15.54 8.88 -3.38
C ALA A 151 15.81 7.48 -3.94
N GLY A 152 15.56 6.42 -3.16
CA GLY A 152 15.78 5.05 -3.63
C GLY A 152 14.73 4.58 -4.63
N VAL A 153 13.45 4.94 -4.45
CA VAL A 153 12.42 4.69 -5.46
C VAL A 153 12.75 5.45 -6.76
N ALA A 154 13.25 6.68 -6.66
CA ALA A 154 13.71 7.44 -7.82
C ALA A 154 14.91 6.79 -8.52
N THR A 155 15.89 6.27 -7.77
CA THR A 155 17.02 5.52 -8.34
C THR A 155 16.56 4.26 -9.06
N VAL A 156 15.65 3.47 -8.46
CA VAL A 156 15.07 2.28 -9.11
C VAL A 156 14.34 2.68 -10.38
N ALA A 157 13.45 3.69 -10.30
CA ALA A 157 12.70 4.17 -11.44
C ALA A 157 13.59 4.70 -12.57
N GLY A 158 14.63 5.48 -12.23
CA GLY A 158 15.60 5.99 -13.19
C GLY A 158 16.39 4.87 -13.87
N PHE A 159 16.73 3.79 -13.16
CA PHE A 159 17.41 2.63 -13.74
C PHE A 159 16.55 1.96 -14.82
N PHE A 160 15.28 1.67 -14.50
CA PHE A 160 14.37 1.08 -15.47
C PHE A 160 13.98 2.05 -16.60
N CYS A 161 13.92 3.36 -16.32
CA CYS A 161 13.77 4.39 -17.34
C CYS A 161 14.97 4.40 -18.30
N LEU A 162 16.20 4.28 -17.78
CA LEU A 162 17.41 4.19 -18.60
C LEU A 162 17.39 2.90 -19.46
N CYS A 163 17.02 1.76 -18.89
CA CYS A 163 16.84 0.53 -19.65
C CYS A 163 15.86 0.73 -20.81
N LEU A 164 14.72 1.38 -20.55
CA LEU A 164 13.72 1.68 -21.58
C LEU A 164 14.27 2.62 -22.66
N LEU A 165 14.98 3.69 -22.28
CA LEU A 165 15.57 4.64 -23.25
C LEU A 165 16.61 3.97 -24.15
N VAL A 166 17.42 3.06 -23.59
CA VAL A 166 18.41 2.29 -24.34
C VAL A 166 17.75 1.32 -25.31
N THR A 167 16.73 0.57 -24.87
CA THR A 167 16.06 -0.44 -25.72
C THR A 167 15.17 0.18 -26.80
N THR A 168 14.62 1.38 -26.54
CA THR A 168 13.81 2.12 -27.53
C THR A 168 14.66 2.91 -28.52
N GLY A 169 15.98 3.01 -28.32
CA GLY A 169 16.86 3.79 -29.19
C GLY A 169 16.67 5.29 -29.06
N SER A 170 16.28 5.78 -27.87
CA SER A 170 16.12 7.21 -27.58
C SER A 170 17.46 7.97 -27.71
N SER A 171 17.42 9.31 -27.79
CA SER A 171 18.62 10.16 -27.94
C SER A 171 19.74 9.79 -26.93
N PRO A 172 21.00 9.64 -27.36
CA PRO A 172 22.14 9.39 -26.47
C PRO A 172 22.28 10.45 -25.36
N ALA A 173 21.91 11.69 -25.63
CA ALA A 173 21.95 12.77 -24.64
C ALA A 173 20.92 12.53 -23.52
N MET A 174 19.70 12.09 -23.86
CA MET A 174 18.68 11.72 -22.87
C MET A 174 19.11 10.50 -22.04
N GLN A 175 19.68 9.47 -22.68
CA GLN A 175 20.23 8.31 -21.96
C GLN A 175 21.33 8.73 -20.97
N THR A 176 22.22 9.63 -21.39
CA THR A 176 23.33 10.15 -20.57
C THR A 176 22.81 11.02 -19.42
N ALA A 177 21.77 11.83 -19.66
CA ALA A 177 21.12 12.64 -18.63
C ALA A 177 20.47 11.78 -17.54
N VAL A 178 19.77 10.71 -17.89
CA VAL A 178 19.20 9.77 -16.91
C VAL A 178 20.30 8.99 -16.17
N ALA A 179 21.41 8.66 -16.84
CA ALA A 179 22.56 8.06 -16.17
C ALA A 179 23.21 9.02 -15.14
N ALA A 180 23.32 10.31 -15.47
CA ALA A 180 23.77 11.34 -14.53
C ALA A 180 22.82 11.47 -13.32
N PHE A 181 21.50 11.48 -13.56
CA PHE A 181 20.50 11.44 -12.51
C PHE A 181 20.67 10.24 -11.59
N LEU A 182 20.83 9.03 -12.14
CA LEU A 182 21.09 7.83 -11.36
C LEU A 182 22.33 7.94 -10.48
N GLY A 183 23.39 8.56 -10.99
CA GLY A 183 24.60 8.83 -10.21
C GLY A 183 24.31 9.76 -9.04
N ALA A 184 23.66 10.88 -9.31
CA ALA A 184 23.32 11.88 -8.30
C ALA A 184 22.41 11.31 -7.19
N THR A 185 21.36 10.57 -7.56
CA THR A 185 20.43 9.97 -6.58
C THR A 185 21.09 8.83 -5.80
N SER A 186 21.91 7.99 -6.44
CA SER A 186 22.63 6.90 -5.76
C SER A 186 23.66 7.44 -4.78
N GLY A 187 24.41 8.49 -5.15
CA GLY A 187 25.38 9.13 -4.27
C GLY A 187 24.72 9.80 -3.07
N PHE A 188 23.57 10.47 -3.26
CA PHE A 188 22.80 11.03 -2.15
C PHE A 188 22.20 9.96 -1.24
N LEU A 189 21.72 8.84 -1.81
CA LEU A 189 21.09 7.75 -1.07
C LEU A 189 22.04 7.16 0.00
N LEU A 190 23.35 7.18 -0.22
CA LEU A 190 24.34 6.75 0.78
C LEU A 190 24.24 7.52 2.12
N PHE A 191 23.76 8.76 2.07
CA PHE A 191 23.60 9.63 3.25
C PHE A 191 22.15 9.71 3.74
N SER A 192 21.18 9.36 2.89
CA SER A 192 19.75 9.44 3.18
C SER A 192 19.14 8.09 3.60
N PHE A 193 19.80 6.96 3.31
CA PHE A 193 19.31 5.63 3.69
C PHE A 193 19.18 5.49 5.22
N PRO A 194 18.13 4.84 5.76
CA PRO A 194 17.86 4.88 7.20
C PRO A 194 19.00 4.33 8.08
N PRO A 195 19.41 5.03 9.16
CA PRO A 195 18.98 6.37 9.57
C PRO A 195 19.64 7.47 8.74
N ALA A 196 18.84 8.43 8.26
CA ALA A 196 19.32 9.51 7.41
C ALA A 196 20.22 10.50 8.17
N SER A 197 21.29 10.93 7.51
CA SER A 197 22.21 11.96 8.00
C SER A 197 21.93 13.36 7.45
N VAL A 198 21.07 13.45 6.42
CA VAL A 198 20.61 14.67 5.74
C VAL A 198 19.28 14.38 5.04
N PHE A 199 18.37 15.34 5.03
CA PHE A 199 17.08 15.28 4.33
C PHE A 199 17.11 16.09 3.04
N MET A 200 16.40 15.62 2.02
CA MET A 200 16.41 16.26 0.71
C MET A 200 15.57 17.54 0.68
N GLY A 201 14.44 17.60 1.39
CA GLY A 201 13.52 18.73 1.37
C GLY A 201 12.63 18.77 0.12
N ASP A 202 11.76 19.78 0.03
CA ASP A 202 10.88 19.97 -1.12
C ASP A 202 11.70 20.23 -2.40
N SER A 203 12.86 20.87 -2.28
CA SER A 203 13.82 21.04 -3.38
C SER A 203 14.23 19.70 -4.02
N GLY A 204 14.57 18.70 -3.20
CA GLY A 204 14.96 17.38 -3.67
C GLY A 204 13.79 16.59 -4.24
N SER A 205 12.66 16.55 -3.54
CA SER A 205 11.51 15.75 -3.99
C SER A 205 10.87 16.29 -5.27
N PHE A 206 10.79 17.62 -5.43
CA PHE A 206 10.34 18.24 -6.69
C PHE A 206 11.32 17.98 -7.84
N LEU A 207 12.64 18.04 -7.60
CA LEU A 207 13.65 17.67 -8.58
C LEU A 207 13.48 16.23 -9.06
N LEU A 208 13.38 15.27 -8.12
CA LEU A 208 13.23 13.85 -8.44
C LEU A 208 11.99 13.57 -9.29
N GLY A 209 10.83 14.06 -8.83
CA GLY A 209 9.56 13.78 -9.47
C GLY A 209 9.44 14.43 -10.85
N SER A 210 9.83 15.71 -10.98
CA SER A 210 9.78 16.41 -12.27
C SER A 210 10.77 15.86 -13.30
N PHE A 211 11.99 15.49 -12.88
CA PHE A 211 12.98 14.86 -13.76
C PHE A 211 12.46 13.52 -14.31
N LEU A 212 11.97 12.63 -13.44
CA LEU A 212 11.44 11.34 -13.87
C LEU A 212 10.15 11.47 -14.70
N ALA A 213 9.28 12.42 -14.37
CA ALA A 213 8.08 12.68 -15.15
C ALA A 213 8.43 13.11 -16.58
N ALA A 214 9.34 14.06 -16.75
CA ALA A 214 9.78 14.51 -18.07
C ALA A 214 10.56 13.43 -18.82
N ALA A 215 11.53 12.76 -18.17
CA ALA A 215 12.34 11.72 -18.80
C ALA A 215 11.50 10.53 -19.30
N THR A 216 10.47 10.12 -18.55
CA THR A 216 9.59 9.03 -18.97
C THR A 216 8.66 9.39 -20.13
N LEU A 217 8.32 10.67 -20.31
CA LEU A 217 7.61 11.15 -21.50
C LEU A 217 8.50 11.10 -22.75
N PHE A 218 9.80 11.38 -22.62
CA PHE A 218 10.77 11.18 -23.72
C PHE A 218 11.03 9.70 -24.03
N ALA A 219 10.85 8.82 -23.04
CA ALA A 219 10.99 7.38 -23.21
C ALA A 219 9.78 6.72 -23.90
N ALA A 220 8.66 7.43 -24.06
CA ALA A 220 7.47 6.91 -24.74
C ALA A 220 7.75 6.77 -26.25
N PRO A 221 7.68 5.56 -26.82
CA PRO A 221 7.91 5.33 -28.25
C PRO A 221 7.00 6.20 -29.12
N ALA A 222 7.56 6.84 -30.15
CA ALA A 222 6.78 7.45 -31.21
C ALA A 222 5.85 6.39 -31.85
N ALA A 223 4.58 6.75 -32.02
CA ALA A 223 3.50 5.92 -32.50
C ALA A 223 3.83 5.20 -33.83
N GLY A 224 4.39 3.99 -33.75
CA GLY A 224 4.74 3.19 -34.93
C GLY A 224 4.85 1.68 -34.67
N ARG A 225 4.98 1.25 -33.41
CA ARG A 225 5.01 -0.17 -33.03
C ARG A 225 4.19 -0.38 -31.76
N ARG A 226 2.93 -0.83 -31.92
CA ARG A 226 1.99 -1.25 -30.85
C ARG A 226 1.69 -0.12 -29.84
N LEU A 227 0.65 0.67 -30.14
CA LEU A 227 0.19 1.81 -29.33
C LEU A 227 -0.18 1.47 -27.86
N ALA A 228 -0.58 0.23 -27.54
CA ALA A 228 -1.11 -0.10 -26.22
C ALA A 228 -0.06 -0.40 -25.11
N PRO A 229 1.06 -1.12 -25.34
CA PRO A 229 2.03 -1.39 -24.27
C PRO A 229 2.93 -0.19 -23.95
N ALA A 230 3.22 0.67 -24.94
CA ALA A 230 4.18 1.77 -24.85
C ALA A 230 3.83 2.81 -23.77
N ALA A 231 2.56 3.24 -23.71
CA ALA A 231 2.08 4.20 -22.71
C ALA A 231 2.04 3.63 -21.28
N VAL A 232 2.01 2.31 -21.13
CA VAL A 232 1.92 1.63 -19.83
C VAL A 232 3.29 1.53 -19.15
N LEU A 233 4.40 1.57 -19.91
CA LEU A 233 5.75 1.39 -19.36
C LEU A 233 6.14 2.48 -18.34
N PRO A 234 5.94 3.79 -18.62
CA PRO A 234 6.15 4.84 -17.61
C PRO A 234 5.33 4.64 -16.34
N VAL A 235 4.07 4.21 -16.48
CA VAL A 235 3.16 3.93 -15.36
C VAL A 235 3.68 2.82 -14.48
N LEU A 236 4.20 1.73 -15.06
CA LEU A 236 4.75 0.61 -14.30
C LEU A 236 6.04 0.97 -13.56
N ILE A 237 6.92 1.75 -14.20
CA ILE A 237 8.18 2.22 -13.60
C ILE A 237 7.90 3.13 -12.39
N LEU A 238 6.87 3.96 -12.46
CA LEU A 238 6.48 4.91 -11.42
C LEU A 238 5.27 4.45 -10.59
N LEU A 239 4.95 3.16 -10.61
CA LEU A 239 3.68 2.70 -10.02
C LEU A 239 3.67 2.82 -8.50
N VAL A 240 4.82 2.75 -7.82
CA VAL A 240 4.88 2.87 -6.35
C VAL A 240 4.47 4.28 -5.86
N PRO A 241 5.05 5.40 -6.35
CA PRO A 241 4.57 6.75 -6.01
C PRO A 241 3.09 6.97 -6.34
N ILE A 242 2.64 6.48 -7.50
CA ILE A 242 1.24 6.57 -7.94
C ILE A 242 0.33 5.81 -6.97
N PHE A 243 0.72 4.57 -6.65
CA PHE A 243 0.00 3.69 -5.74
C PHE A 243 -0.14 4.29 -4.35
N ASP A 244 0.95 4.80 -3.76
CA ASP A 244 0.91 5.39 -2.42
C ASP A 244 -0.05 6.59 -2.36
N THR A 245 0.07 7.50 -3.33
CA THR A 245 -0.79 8.69 -3.43
C THR A 245 -2.26 8.31 -3.62
N ALA A 246 -2.54 7.38 -4.54
CA ALA A 246 -3.90 6.91 -4.81
C ALA A 246 -4.50 6.18 -3.59
N PHE A 247 -3.71 5.34 -2.93
CA PHE A 247 -4.12 4.58 -1.76
C PHE A 247 -4.46 5.49 -0.57
N VAL A 248 -3.61 6.48 -0.31
CA VAL A 248 -3.86 7.49 0.74
C VAL A 248 -5.09 8.33 0.41
N ALA A 249 -5.21 8.83 -0.82
CA ALA A 249 -6.36 9.61 -1.26
C ALA A 249 -7.68 8.82 -1.13
N LEU A 250 -7.69 7.55 -1.55
CA LEU A 250 -8.84 6.66 -1.45
C LEU A 250 -9.20 6.41 0.01
N THR A 251 -8.23 5.98 0.84
CA THR A 251 -8.50 5.65 2.24
C THR A 251 -8.93 6.87 3.07
N ARG A 252 -8.47 8.09 2.72
CA ARG A 252 -8.96 9.36 3.31
C ARG A 252 -10.37 9.70 2.85
N ARG A 253 -10.71 9.56 1.57
CA ARG A 253 -12.08 9.80 1.08
C ARG A 253 -13.09 8.84 1.71
N LEU A 254 -12.74 7.55 1.82
CA LEU A 254 -13.55 6.54 2.51
C LEU A 254 -13.64 6.79 4.03
N ALA A 255 -12.81 7.68 4.57
CA ALA A 255 -12.85 8.17 5.95
C ALA A 255 -13.69 9.44 6.12
N GLY A 256 -14.31 9.97 5.06
CA GLY A 256 -14.90 11.32 5.07
C GLY A 256 -13.87 12.45 5.24
N ARG A 257 -12.56 12.15 5.14
CA ARG A 257 -11.48 13.13 5.23
C ARG A 257 -11.13 13.66 3.84
N ARG A 258 -10.58 14.88 3.79
CA ARG A 258 -10.11 15.47 2.53
C ARG A 258 -8.83 14.78 2.08
N ALA A 259 -8.72 14.46 0.79
CA ALA A 259 -7.55 13.75 0.25
C ALA A 259 -6.24 14.52 0.45
N TRP A 260 -6.30 15.86 0.41
CA TRP A 260 -5.18 16.80 0.50
C TRP A 260 -4.79 17.21 1.93
N GLN A 261 -5.38 16.64 2.97
CA GLN A 261 -4.93 16.83 4.36
C GLN A 261 -3.65 16.01 4.60
N GLY A 262 -2.56 16.63 5.07
CA GLY A 262 -1.34 15.88 5.44
C GLY A 262 -1.57 14.90 6.60
N GLY A 263 -0.79 13.82 6.68
CA GLY A 263 -0.92 12.82 7.75
C GLY A 263 0.00 11.60 7.63
N ARG A 264 0.09 10.82 8.71
CA ARG A 264 0.94 9.60 8.82
C ARG A 264 0.25 8.33 8.33
N ASP A 265 -0.51 8.41 7.26
CA ASP A 265 -1.33 7.31 6.73
C ASP A 265 -0.82 6.74 5.39
N HIS A 266 0.39 7.13 4.98
CA HIS A 266 1.12 6.57 3.84
C HIS A 266 1.44 5.09 4.01
N THR A 267 1.69 4.41 2.89
CA THR A 267 2.02 2.97 2.78
C THR A 267 3.20 2.62 3.68
N SER A 268 4.24 3.47 3.68
CA SER A 268 5.43 3.37 4.52
C SER A 268 5.09 3.35 6.02
N HIS A 269 4.28 4.30 6.49
CA HIS A 269 3.85 4.38 7.89
C HIS A 269 2.96 3.20 8.29
N ARG A 270 2.11 2.72 7.38
CA ARG A 270 1.27 1.53 7.63
C ARG A 270 2.09 0.25 7.71
N LEU A 271 3.17 0.12 6.93
CA LEU A 271 4.13 -0.98 7.05
C LEU A 271 4.83 -0.94 8.41
N VAL A 272 5.25 0.24 8.88
CA VAL A 272 5.84 0.38 10.21
C VAL A 272 4.82 0.10 11.32
N ALA A 273 3.57 0.53 11.16
CA ALA A 273 2.47 0.19 12.06
C ALA A 273 2.09 -1.31 12.04
N LEU A 274 2.53 -2.08 11.04
CA LEU A 274 2.49 -3.55 11.06
C LEU A 274 3.58 -4.19 11.93
N GLY A 275 4.55 -3.41 12.40
CA GLY A 275 5.71 -3.90 13.16
C GLY A 275 6.99 -3.99 12.33
N ALA A 276 6.97 -3.55 11.05
CA ALA A 276 8.19 -3.47 10.26
C ALA A 276 9.11 -2.36 10.79
N SER A 277 10.43 -2.57 10.73
CA SER A 277 11.37 -1.44 10.92
C SER A 277 11.28 -0.47 9.73
N GLU A 278 11.68 0.79 9.91
CA GLU A 278 11.75 1.77 8.81
C GLU A 278 12.57 1.25 7.63
N ARG A 279 13.74 0.66 7.91
CA ARG A 279 14.59 0.00 6.90
C ARG A 279 13.82 -1.07 6.13
N THR A 280 13.09 -1.92 6.84
CA THR A 280 12.28 -2.98 6.22
C THR A 280 11.18 -2.39 5.34
N ALA A 281 10.47 -1.35 5.81
CA ALA A 281 9.43 -0.70 5.03
C ALA A 281 9.97 -0.10 3.72
N VAL A 282 11.11 0.59 3.79
CA VAL A 282 11.79 1.16 2.62
C VAL A 282 12.21 0.07 1.63
N VAL A 283 12.85 -1.00 2.10
CA VAL A 283 13.29 -2.12 1.24
C VAL A 283 12.10 -2.83 0.57
N VAL A 284 10.98 -3.01 1.28
CA VAL A 284 9.75 -3.58 0.69
C VAL A 284 9.24 -2.69 -0.44
N LEU A 285 9.22 -1.37 -0.26
CA LEU A 285 8.77 -0.43 -1.30
C LEU A 285 9.74 -0.39 -2.49
N TYR A 286 11.06 -0.55 -2.26
CA TYR A 286 12.02 -0.74 -3.35
C TYR A 286 11.78 -2.03 -4.11
N ALA A 287 11.52 -3.14 -3.40
CA ALA A 287 11.23 -4.42 -4.04
C ALA A 287 9.98 -4.34 -4.93
N LEU A 288 8.92 -3.63 -4.47
CA LEU A 288 7.73 -3.37 -5.28
C LEU A 288 8.03 -2.50 -6.51
N ALA A 289 8.89 -1.48 -6.38
CA ALA A 289 9.32 -0.66 -7.51
C ALA A 289 10.16 -1.45 -8.52
N ILE A 290 11.07 -2.30 -8.04
CA ILE A 290 11.89 -3.19 -8.88
C ILE A 290 10.98 -4.18 -9.63
N ALA A 291 9.99 -4.77 -8.96
CA ALA A 291 9.03 -5.65 -9.61
C ALA A 291 8.28 -4.93 -10.73
N GLY A 292 7.82 -3.68 -10.52
CA GLY A 292 7.17 -2.88 -11.56
C GLY A 292 8.08 -2.58 -12.75
N GLY A 293 9.34 -2.22 -12.48
CA GLY A 293 10.35 -2.02 -13.51
C GLY A 293 10.70 -3.29 -14.32
N LEU A 294 10.81 -4.44 -13.65
CA LEU A 294 11.02 -5.73 -14.31
C LEU A 294 9.84 -6.10 -15.20
N VAL A 295 8.61 -5.86 -14.75
CA VAL A 295 7.41 -6.01 -15.58
C VAL A 295 7.50 -5.09 -16.80
N ALA A 296 7.85 -3.81 -16.63
CA ALA A 296 8.01 -2.87 -17.74
C ALA A 296 9.04 -3.34 -18.78
N VAL A 297 10.19 -3.88 -18.36
CA VAL A 297 11.19 -4.42 -19.28
C VAL A 297 10.71 -5.69 -19.97
N ALA A 298 10.07 -6.62 -19.24
CA ALA A 298 9.54 -7.85 -19.80
C ALA A 298 8.48 -7.58 -20.88
N LEU A 299 7.65 -6.55 -20.71
CA LEU A 299 6.62 -6.17 -21.69
C LEU A 299 7.16 -5.84 -23.08
N GLN A 300 8.45 -5.50 -23.20
CA GLN A 300 9.06 -5.19 -24.49
C GLN A 300 9.28 -6.43 -25.36
N SER A 301 9.42 -7.61 -24.75
CA SER A 301 9.65 -8.88 -25.45
C SER A 301 8.43 -9.80 -25.45
N LEU A 302 7.44 -9.55 -24.60
CA LEU A 302 6.24 -10.39 -24.49
C LEU A 302 5.20 -10.11 -25.59
N HIS A 303 4.48 -11.16 -25.99
CA HIS A 303 3.25 -11.02 -26.75
C HIS A 303 2.16 -10.35 -25.91
N LEU A 304 1.20 -9.68 -26.57
CA LEU A 304 0.13 -8.90 -25.92
C LEU A 304 -0.60 -9.68 -24.82
N GLY A 305 -0.86 -10.97 -25.05
CA GLY A 305 -1.49 -11.82 -24.03
C GLY A 305 -0.62 -11.95 -22.77
N SER A 306 0.59 -12.49 -22.88
CA SER A 306 1.48 -12.64 -21.72
C SER A 306 1.75 -11.30 -21.02
N ALA A 307 1.83 -10.22 -21.78
CA ALA A 307 1.93 -8.86 -21.28
C ALA A 307 0.75 -8.44 -20.38
N VAL A 308 -0.49 -8.58 -20.86
CA VAL A 308 -1.70 -8.27 -20.08
C VAL A 308 -1.77 -9.11 -18.80
N GLY A 309 -1.43 -10.40 -18.89
CA GLY A 309 -1.41 -11.29 -17.73
C GLY A 309 -0.41 -10.85 -16.66
N LEU A 310 0.80 -10.47 -17.07
CA LEU A 310 1.85 -10.00 -16.15
C LEU A 310 1.50 -8.65 -15.50
N ILE A 311 0.92 -7.72 -16.26
CA ILE A 311 0.38 -6.46 -15.71
C ILE A 311 -0.70 -6.75 -14.67
N GLY A 312 -1.65 -7.63 -15.00
CA GLY A 312 -2.72 -8.04 -14.09
C GLY A 312 -2.18 -8.62 -12.79
N ALA A 313 -1.18 -9.50 -12.87
CA ALA A 313 -0.53 -10.09 -11.69
C ALA A 313 0.14 -9.03 -10.80
N TYR A 314 0.79 -8.01 -11.39
CA TYR A 314 1.42 -6.94 -10.62
C TYR A 314 0.39 -6.00 -9.98
N VAL A 315 -0.67 -5.63 -10.70
CA VAL A 315 -1.78 -4.84 -10.13
C VAL A 315 -2.47 -5.60 -9.00
N LEU A 316 -2.62 -6.92 -9.13
CA LEU A 316 -3.16 -7.77 -8.06
C LEU A 316 -2.26 -7.76 -6.82
N LEU A 317 -0.95 -7.88 -6.99
CA LEU A 317 0.01 -7.78 -5.89
C LEU A 317 -0.15 -6.46 -5.13
N LEU A 318 -0.21 -5.33 -5.84
CA LEU A 318 -0.42 -4.02 -5.22
C LEU A 318 -1.77 -3.89 -4.54
N THR A 319 -2.83 -4.43 -5.15
CA THR A 319 -4.17 -4.42 -4.55
C THR A 319 -4.21 -5.26 -3.27
N ALA A 320 -3.55 -6.42 -3.26
CA ALA A 320 -3.41 -7.25 -2.06
C ALA A 320 -2.63 -6.50 -0.96
N VAL A 321 -1.53 -5.82 -1.30
CA VAL A 321 -0.78 -4.96 -0.37
C VAL A 321 -1.68 -3.84 0.18
N ALA A 322 -2.45 -3.14 -0.68
CA ALA A 322 -3.40 -2.11 -0.25
C ALA A 322 -4.47 -2.64 0.70
N VAL A 323 -5.00 -3.84 0.43
CA VAL A 323 -5.98 -4.49 1.33
C VAL A 323 -5.33 -4.75 2.68
N VAL A 324 -4.18 -5.42 2.72
CA VAL A 324 -3.47 -5.72 3.99
C VAL A 324 -3.16 -4.44 4.77
N LEU A 325 -2.64 -3.40 4.11
CA LEU A 325 -2.33 -2.13 4.76
C LEU A 325 -3.57 -1.32 5.15
N GLY A 326 -4.68 -1.50 4.43
CA GLY A 326 -5.97 -0.89 4.73
C GLY A 326 -6.59 -1.39 6.02
N HIS A 327 -6.23 -2.62 6.45
CA HIS A 327 -6.66 -3.19 7.73
C HIS A 327 -5.94 -2.58 8.93
N VAL A 328 -4.84 -1.86 8.70
CA VAL A 328 -4.06 -1.22 9.75
C VAL A 328 -4.70 0.12 10.08
N LYS A 329 -5.05 0.34 11.36
CA LYS A 329 -5.41 1.68 11.82
C LYS A 329 -4.20 2.58 11.61
N ALA A 330 -4.34 3.60 10.76
CA ALA A 330 -3.31 4.62 10.64
C ALA A 330 -3.14 5.30 12.01
N PRO A 331 -1.91 5.60 12.45
CA PRO A 331 -1.67 6.43 13.64
C PRO A 331 -2.21 7.84 13.38
N SER A 332 -3.50 8.06 13.60
CA SER A 332 -4.12 9.37 13.49
C SER A 332 -3.65 10.22 14.67
N GLY A 333 -2.84 11.23 14.38
CA GLY A 333 -2.36 12.23 15.34
C GLY A 333 -3.43 13.20 15.83
N ASP A 334 -4.60 13.21 15.21
CA ASP A 334 -5.71 14.08 15.59
C ASP A 334 -6.91 13.25 16.04
N ALA A 335 -7.23 13.37 17.33
CA ALA A 335 -8.52 12.98 17.86
C ALA A 335 -9.59 13.74 17.08
N ILE A 336 -10.53 12.99 16.49
CA ILE A 336 -11.75 13.57 15.92
C ILE A 336 -12.39 14.43 17.01
N ALA A 337 -12.70 15.69 16.71
CA ALA A 337 -13.41 16.57 17.63
C ALA A 337 -14.67 15.85 18.16
N PRO A 338 -14.90 15.81 19.49
CA PRO A 338 -16.03 15.12 20.07
C PRO A 338 -17.31 15.86 19.66
N GLY A 339 -18.00 15.37 18.63
CA GLY A 339 -19.21 16.02 18.13
C GLY A 339 -19.77 15.45 16.82
N ALA A 340 -18.96 14.77 16.01
CA ALA A 340 -19.46 14.00 14.87
C ALA A 340 -19.18 12.52 15.13
N ASN A 341 -20.18 11.79 15.60
CA ASN A 341 -20.14 10.33 15.68
C ASN A 341 -20.72 9.72 14.40
N PRO A 342 -19.94 9.48 13.33
CA PRO A 342 -20.15 8.22 12.62
C PRO A 342 -19.64 7.11 13.55
N PRO A 343 -20.33 5.96 13.66
CA PRO A 343 -19.83 4.86 14.48
C PRO A 343 -18.43 4.50 13.95
N LEU A 344 -17.38 4.66 14.76
CA LEU A 344 -15.99 4.35 14.39
C LEU A 344 -15.83 2.91 13.84
N VAL A 345 -16.70 2.00 14.29
CA VAL A 345 -16.82 0.62 13.81
C VAL A 345 -17.37 0.55 12.37
N SER A 346 -18.30 1.43 12.01
CA SER A 346 -18.88 1.51 10.66
C SER A 346 -17.89 2.05 9.62
N GLU A 347 -17.04 3.01 9.99
CA GLU A 347 -16.06 3.59 9.05
C GLU A 347 -14.95 2.62 8.68
N VAL A 348 -14.38 1.92 9.68
CA VAL A 348 -13.31 0.94 9.43
C VAL A 348 -13.86 -0.26 8.66
N ALA A 349 -15.06 -0.72 9.01
CA ALA A 349 -15.74 -1.80 8.27
C ALA A 349 -16.06 -1.40 6.83
N TYR A 350 -16.49 -0.16 6.59
CA TYR A 350 -16.76 0.35 5.25
C TYR A 350 -15.49 0.44 4.39
N ARG A 351 -14.39 1.00 4.92
CA ARG A 351 -13.09 1.09 4.23
C ARG A 351 -12.58 -0.29 3.81
N ARG A 352 -12.63 -1.26 4.73
CA ARG A 352 -12.23 -2.65 4.48
C ARG A 352 -13.02 -3.24 3.31
N ARG A 353 -14.35 -3.05 3.30
CA ARG A 353 -15.23 -3.59 2.25
C ARG A 353 -14.94 -3.02 0.88
N VAL A 354 -14.68 -1.71 0.77
CA VAL A 354 -14.35 -1.11 -0.51
C VAL A 354 -13.03 -1.65 -1.05
N LEU A 355 -12.01 -1.81 -0.20
CA LEU A 355 -10.74 -2.41 -0.62
C LEU A 355 -10.88 -3.89 -1.00
N GLU A 356 -11.68 -4.66 -0.26
CA GLU A 356 -12.02 -6.05 -0.60
C GLU A 356 -12.79 -6.14 -1.93
N MET A 357 -13.72 -5.22 -2.20
CA MET A 357 -14.45 -5.15 -3.47
C MET A 357 -13.52 -4.81 -4.64
N LEU A 358 -12.55 -3.91 -4.45
CA LEU A 358 -11.53 -3.59 -5.46
C LEU A 358 -10.63 -4.79 -5.74
N LEU A 359 -10.25 -5.55 -4.69
CA LEU A 359 -9.51 -6.80 -4.85
C LEU A 359 -10.33 -7.84 -5.61
N ASP A 360 -11.61 -8.01 -5.27
CA ASP A 360 -12.50 -8.93 -6.00
C ASP A 360 -12.61 -8.53 -7.46
N ALA A 361 -12.81 -7.24 -7.75
CA ALA A 361 -12.84 -6.74 -9.12
C ALA A 361 -11.55 -7.08 -9.89
N ALA A 362 -10.38 -6.89 -9.28
CA ALA A 362 -9.10 -7.25 -9.89
C ALA A 362 -8.97 -8.76 -10.12
N LEU A 363 -9.40 -9.59 -9.16
CA LEU A 363 -9.38 -11.04 -9.27
C LEU A 363 -10.34 -11.56 -10.34
N LEU A 364 -11.54 -10.97 -10.47
CA LEU A 364 -12.50 -11.30 -11.54
C LEU A 364 -11.93 -10.97 -12.92
N CYS A 365 -11.31 -9.80 -13.06
CA CYS A 365 -10.64 -9.43 -14.32
C CYS A 365 -9.55 -10.44 -14.70
N ILE A 366 -8.78 -10.92 -13.72
CA ILE A 366 -7.73 -11.92 -13.93
C ILE A 366 -8.32 -13.31 -14.20
N ALA A 367 -9.40 -13.69 -13.51
CA ALA A 367 -10.11 -14.95 -13.73
C ALA A 367 -10.62 -15.04 -15.17
N TYR A 368 -11.33 -14.01 -15.64
CA TYR A 368 -11.87 -13.98 -16.98
C TYR A 368 -10.77 -13.98 -18.04
N TYR A 369 -9.69 -13.23 -17.78
CA TYR A 369 -8.51 -13.23 -18.64
C TYR A 369 -7.83 -14.61 -18.70
N ALA A 370 -7.65 -15.28 -17.56
CA ALA A 370 -7.06 -16.61 -17.48
C ALA A 370 -7.94 -17.67 -18.17
N ALA A 371 -9.26 -17.60 -17.98
CA ALA A 371 -10.23 -18.43 -18.68
C ALA A 371 -10.09 -18.30 -20.20
N PHE A 372 -9.96 -17.07 -20.68
CA PHE A 372 -9.75 -16.79 -22.10
C PHE A 372 -8.42 -17.33 -22.62
N ARG A 373 -7.32 -17.13 -21.87
CA ARG A 373 -5.99 -17.62 -22.26
C ARG A 373 -5.86 -19.13 -22.26
N ILE A 374 -6.52 -19.82 -21.33
CA ILE A 374 -6.55 -21.28 -21.30
C ILE A 374 -7.42 -21.83 -22.43
N ARG A 375 -8.51 -21.12 -22.77
CA ARG A 375 -9.41 -21.55 -23.85
C ARG A 375 -8.78 -21.39 -25.24
N PHE A 376 -8.03 -20.31 -25.47
CA PHE A 376 -7.51 -19.93 -26.78
C PHE A 376 -5.98 -19.78 -26.76
N GLN A 377 -5.29 -20.65 -27.49
CA GLN A 377 -3.82 -20.63 -27.61
C GLN A 377 -3.38 -19.77 -28.80
N ASP A 378 -2.27 -19.05 -28.63
CA ASP A 378 -1.49 -18.27 -29.60
C ASP A 378 -2.27 -17.64 -30.78
N SER A 379 -2.38 -18.31 -31.93
CA SER A 379 -3.02 -17.77 -33.13
C SER A 379 -4.50 -17.46 -32.94
N ASP A 380 -5.21 -18.30 -32.19
CA ASP A 380 -6.64 -18.11 -31.92
C ASP A 380 -6.86 -16.97 -30.95
N PHE A 381 -5.96 -16.76 -29.99
CA PHE A 381 -6.08 -15.67 -29.03
C PHE A 381 -6.12 -14.30 -29.72
N ALA A 382 -5.28 -14.08 -30.73
CA ALA A 382 -5.28 -12.81 -31.47
C ALA A 382 -6.60 -12.56 -32.21
N VAL A 383 -7.21 -13.61 -32.77
CA VAL A 383 -8.50 -13.53 -33.48
C VAL A 383 -9.65 -13.26 -32.50
N PHE A 384 -9.62 -13.86 -31.32
CA PHE A 384 -10.69 -13.76 -30.34
C PHE A 384 -10.47 -12.64 -29.28
N PHE A 385 -9.32 -11.95 -29.29
CA PHE A 385 -9.06 -10.83 -28.37
C PHE A 385 -10.06 -9.65 -28.51
N PRO A 386 -10.47 -9.20 -29.72
CA PRO A 386 -11.47 -8.14 -29.82
C PRO A 386 -12.84 -8.51 -29.21
N PRO A 387 -13.38 -9.73 -29.43
CA PRO A 387 -14.51 -10.24 -28.64
C PRO A 387 -14.28 -10.16 -27.13
N PHE A 388 -13.13 -10.64 -26.62
CA PHE A 388 -12.78 -10.54 -25.19
C PHE A 388 -12.85 -9.11 -24.68
N ALA A 389 -12.23 -8.16 -25.38
CA ALA A 389 -12.18 -6.76 -24.95
C ALA A 389 -13.58 -6.13 -24.87
N ARG A 390 -14.52 -6.55 -25.71
CA ARG A 390 -15.92 -6.09 -25.70
C ARG A 390 -16.75 -6.72 -24.58
N THR A 391 -16.50 -7.99 -24.25
CA THR A 391 -17.26 -8.71 -23.21
C THR A 391 -16.72 -8.48 -21.81
N PHE A 392 -15.42 -8.23 -21.68
CA PHE A 392 -14.72 -7.98 -20.42
C PHE A 392 -15.47 -7.03 -19.46
N PRO A 393 -15.86 -5.80 -19.85
CA PRO A 393 -16.54 -4.89 -18.92
C PRO A 393 -17.94 -5.38 -18.51
N ILE A 394 -18.62 -6.10 -19.39
CA ILE A 394 -19.96 -6.65 -19.12
C ILE A 394 -19.86 -7.81 -18.13
N VAL A 395 -18.91 -8.72 -18.33
CA VAL A 395 -18.71 -9.88 -17.45
C VAL A 395 -18.27 -9.43 -16.07
N ALA A 396 -17.19 -8.65 -15.97
CA ALA A 396 -16.68 -8.16 -14.69
C ALA A 396 -17.75 -7.34 -13.93
N GLY A 397 -18.49 -6.47 -14.64
CA GLY A 397 -19.58 -5.69 -14.04
C GLY A 397 -20.74 -6.54 -13.53
N ALA A 398 -21.16 -7.55 -14.30
CA ALA A 398 -22.25 -8.44 -13.92
C ALA A 398 -21.87 -9.37 -12.75
N GLU A 399 -20.62 -9.86 -12.71
CA GLU A 399 -20.10 -10.65 -11.58
C GLU A 399 -20.02 -9.84 -10.29
N LEU A 400 -19.52 -8.61 -10.34
CA LEU A 400 -19.55 -7.69 -9.20
C LEU A 400 -20.98 -7.40 -8.73
N ALA A 401 -21.91 -7.18 -9.67
CA ALA A 401 -23.31 -7.00 -9.35
C ALA A 401 -23.92 -8.26 -8.69
N GLY A 402 -23.59 -9.45 -9.18
CA GLY A 402 -24.02 -10.72 -8.59
C GLY A 402 -23.55 -10.90 -7.14
N LEU A 403 -22.27 -10.61 -6.87
CA LEU A 403 -21.71 -10.61 -5.51
C LEU A 403 -22.39 -9.57 -4.61
N TYR A 404 -22.67 -8.38 -5.15
CA TYR A 404 -23.39 -7.33 -4.44
C TYR A 404 -24.84 -7.72 -4.09
N LEU A 405 -25.58 -8.29 -5.04
CA LEU A 405 -26.99 -8.68 -4.89
C LEU A 405 -27.19 -9.81 -3.87
N VAL A 406 -26.27 -10.77 -3.81
CA VAL A 406 -26.26 -11.82 -2.77
C VAL A 406 -25.88 -11.25 -1.39
N GLY A 407 -25.50 -9.97 -1.32
CA GLY A 407 -25.25 -9.26 -0.07
C GLY A 407 -23.85 -9.51 0.50
N LYS A 408 -22.88 -9.98 -0.32
CA LYS A 408 -21.54 -10.30 0.16
C LYS A 408 -20.84 -9.11 0.79
N TYR A 409 -21.07 -7.91 0.26
CA TYR A 409 -20.52 -6.65 0.79
C TYR A 409 -21.38 -6.00 1.88
N ARG A 410 -22.53 -6.60 2.25
CA ARG A 410 -23.45 -6.05 3.27
C ARG A 410 -23.30 -6.71 4.65
N GLN A 411 -22.71 -7.91 4.74
CA GLN A 411 -22.59 -8.67 5.99
C GLN A 411 -21.61 -8.03 7.00
N VAL A 412 -22.07 -7.82 8.24
CA VAL A 412 -21.31 -7.20 9.36
C VAL A 412 -20.57 -8.24 10.20
N TRP A 413 -21.10 -9.46 10.29
CA TRP A 413 -20.54 -10.54 11.09
C TRP A 413 -19.89 -11.59 10.20
N ARG A 414 -18.73 -12.13 10.62
CA ARG A 414 -18.08 -13.28 9.98
C ARG A 414 -19.08 -14.43 9.97
N SER A 415 -19.60 -14.78 8.80
CA SER A 415 -20.36 -16.03 8.68
C SER A 415 -19.42 -17.21 8.77
N THR A 416 -19.94 -18.41 9.05
CA THR A 416 -19.12 -19.63 9.02
C THR A 416 -18.42 -19.74 7.67
N ALA A 417 -17.18 -20.24 7.65
CA ALA A 417 -16.37 -20.32 6.42
C ALA A 417 -17.13 -20.98 5.26
N LEU A 418 -17.97 -21.98 5.55
CA LEU A 418 -18.80 -22.66 4.57
C LEU A 418 -19.91 -21.78 3.98
N ALA A 419 -20.60 -20.98 4.80
CA ALA A 419 -21.64 -20.07 4.33
C ALA A 419 -21.06 -18.95 3.45
N GLU A 420 -19.84 -18.50 3.74
CA GLU A 420 -19.13 -17.55 2.89
C GLU A 420 -18.81 -18.14 1.52
N VAL A 421 -18.27 -19.36 1.49
CA VAL A 421 -17.90 -20.04 0.24
C VAL A 421 -19.11 -20.30 -0.65
N ILE A 422 -20.24 -20.72 -0.07
CA ILE A 422 -21.50 -20.93 -0.80
C ILE A 422 -22.06 -19.60 -1.30
N GLY A 423 -22.03 -18.55 -0.48
CA GLY A 423 -22.47 -17.21 -0.86
C GLY A 423 -21.69 -16.65 -2.05
N LEU A 424 -20.37 -16.85 -2.07
CA LEU A 424 -19.50 -16.48 -3.19
C LEU A 424 -19.91 -17.20 -4.47
N LEU A 425 -20.06 -18.53 -4.42
CA LEU A 425 -20.44 -19.31 -5.60
C LEU A 425 -21.80 -18.88 -6.16
N LYS A 426 -22.80 -18.63 -5.30
CA LYS A 426 -24.12 -18.12 -5.71
C LYS A 426 -24.02 -16.75 -6.38
N GLY A 427 -23.24 -15.84 -5.82
CA GLY A 427 -23.05 -14.49 -6.36
C GLY A 427 -22.39 -14.52 -7.73
N LEU A 428 -21.31 -15.30 -7.88
CA LEU A 428 -20.61 -15.46 -9.16
C LEU A 428 -21.49 -16.14 -10.21
N ALA A 429 -22.21 -17.21 -9.85
CA ALA A 429 -23.13 -17.89 -10.77
C ALA A 429 -24.26 -16.96 -11.24
N LEU A 430 -24.83 -16.15 -10.34
CA LEU A 430 -25.84 -15.14 -10.69
C LEU A 430 -25.25 -14.09 -11.63
N GLY A 431 -24.03 -13.64 -11.37
CA GLY A 431 -23.33 -12.67 -12.20
C GLY A 431 -23.04 -13.17 -13.60
N ILE A 432 -22.53 -14.41 -13.73
CA ILE A 432 -22.29 -15.04 -15.04
C ILE A 432 -23.60 -15.27 -15.79
N ALA A 433 -24.67 -15.70 -15.12
CA ALA A 433 -25.98 -15.81 -15.75
C ALA A 433 -26.47 -14.45 -16.28
N GLY A 434 -26.29 -13.38 -15.50
CA GLY A 434 -26.57 -12.01 -15.93
C GLY A 434 -25.71 -11.56 -17.11
N ALA A 435 -24.41 -11.85 -17.08
CA ALA A 435 -23.49 -11.55 -18.18
C ALA A 435 -23.91 -12.26 -19.46
N LEU A 436 -24.21 -13.56 -19.40
CA LEU A 436 -24.69 -14.34 -20.53
C LEU A 436 -25.99 -13.79 -21.11
N LEU A 437 -26.93 -13.37 -20.26
CA LEU A 437 -28.17 -12.71 -20.70
C LEU A 437 -27.89 -11.38 -21.41
N LEU A 438 -27.03 -10.52 -20.85
CA LEU A 438 -26.67 -9.25 -21.46
C LEU A 438 -25.96 -9.45 -22.82
N LEU A 439 -25.05 -10.42 -22.88
CA LEU A 439 -24.33 -10.75 -24.12
C LEU A 439 -25.27 -11.35 -25.19
N LEU A 440 -26.28 -12.13 -24.78
CA LEU A 440 -27.34 -12.58 -25.69
C LEU A 440 -28.09 -11.39 -26.29
N LEU A 441 -28.49 -10.43 -25.46
CA LEU A 441 -29.29 -9.29 -25.87
C LEU A 441 -28.51 -8.32 -26.78
N VAL A 442 -27.23 -8.07 -26.45
CA VAL A 442 -26.41 -7.07 -27.16
C VAL A 442 -25.74 -7.66 -28.40
N TYR A 443 -25.21 -8.89 -28.31
CA TYR A 443 -24.35 -9.47 -29.35
C TYR A 443 -24.91 -10.77 -29.98
N ARG A 444 -26.09 -11.24 -29.55
CA ARG A 444 -26.75 -12.45 -30.06
C ARG A 444 -25.88 -13.73 -30.03
N PHE A 445 -24.87 -13.76 -29.15
CA PHE A 445 -23.88 -14.84 -29.02
C PHE A 445 -23.08 -15.19 -30.29
N GLU A 446 -23.03 -14.33 -31.31
CA GLU A 446 -22.20 -14.62 -32.47
C GLU A 446 -20.70 -14.56 -32.11
N ARG A 447 -19.96 -15.66 -32.34
CA ARG A 447 -18.50 -15.80 -32.14
C ARG A 447 -17.99 -15.87 -30.69
N PHE A 448 -18.81 -16.27 -29.71
CA PHE A 448 -18.36 -16.45 -28.31
C PHE A 448 -18.29 -17.93 -27.89
N SER A 449 -17.25 -18.29 -27.12
CA SER A 449 -17.12 -19.64 -26.56
C SER A 449 -17.77 -19.74 -25.18
N ARG A 450 -18.81 -20.56 -25.05
CA ARG A 450 -19.51 -20.83 -23.77
C ARG A 450 -18.58 -21.41 -22.69
N GLY A 451 -17.56 -22.17 -23.11
CA GLY A 451 -16.58 -22.76 -22.19
C GLY A 451 -15.75 -21.74 -21.42
N VAL A 452 -15.59 -20.51 -21.94
CA VAL A 452 -14.86 -19.43 -21.24
C VAL A 452 -15.58 -19.07 -19.95
N PHE A 453 -16.91 -18.92 -19.97
CA PHE A 453 -17.69 -18.54 -18.79
C PHE A 453 -17.68 -19.63 -17.70
N VAL A 454 -17.59 -20.90 -18.09
CA VAL A 454 -17.45 -22.00 -17.13
C VAL A 454 -16.08 -21.97 -16.47
N LEU A 455 -15.01 -21.78 -17.25
CA LEU A 455 -13.65 -21.64 -16.72
C LEU A 455 -13.51 -20.39 -15.84
N ASP A 456 -14.14 -19.29 -16.24
CA ASP A 456 -14.18 -18.04 -15.50
C ASP A 456 -14.81 -18.23 -14.12
N LEU A 457 -15.99 -18.86 -14.04
CA LEU A 457 -16.65 -19.19 -12.77
C LEU A 457 -15.70 -19.95 -11.82
N VAL A 458 -15.01 -20.96 -12.36
CA VAL A 458 -14.10 -21.81 -11.59
C VAL A 458 -12.92 -20.97 -11.08
N PHE A 459 -12.25 -20.23 -11.96
CA PHE A 459 -11.11 -19.40 -11.57
C PHE A 459 -11.49 -18.28 -10.60
N ALA A 460 -12.58 -17.56 -10.87
CA ALA A 460 -13.10 -16.49 -10.01
C ALA A 460 -13.39 -17.03 -8.61
N TRP A 461 -14.03 -18.19 -8.50
CA TRP A 461 -14.34 -18.81 -7.22
C TRP A 461 -13.08 -19.18 -6.44
N PHE A 462 -12.12 -19.88 -7.05
CA PHE A 462 -10.87 -20.25 -6.40
C PHE A 462 -10.02 -19.04 -6.00
N LEU A 463 -9.92 -18.04 -6.88
CA LEU A 463 -9.14 -16.83 -6.64
C LEU A 463 -9.72 -15.99 -5.49
N ILE A 464 -11.03 -15.75 -5.49
CA ILE A 464 -11.67 -14.96 -4.43
C ILE A 464 -11.65 -15.74 -3.11
N ALA A 465 -12.01 -17.03 -3.10
CA ALA A 465 -11.97 -17.85 -1.89
C ALA A 465 -10.54 -17.94 -1.32
N GLY A 466 -9.54 -18.16 -2.16
CA GLY A 466 -8.13 -18.18 -1.80
C GLY A 466 -7.65 -16.83 -1.23
N SER A 467 -8.05 -15.71 -1.84
CA SER A 467 -7.71 -14.36 -1.34
C SER A 467 -8.24 -14.13 0.08
N ARG A 468 -9.47 -14.60 0.37
CA ARG A 468 -10.09 -14.46 1.69
C ARG A 468 -9.40 -15.34 2.72
N ALA A 469 -9.06 -16.58 2.38
CA ALA A 469 -8.28 -17.47 3.23
C ALA A 469 -6.89 -16.87 3.54
N ALA A 470 -6.22 -16.27 2.56
CA ALA A 470 -4.94 -15.60 2.73
C ALA A 470 -5.06 -14.39 3.67
N ILE A 471 -6.01 -13.48 3.44
CA ILE A 471 -6.25 -12.32 4.31
C ILE A 471 -6.57 -12.76 5.73
N ALA A 472 -7.43 -13.77 5.90
CA ALA A 472 -7.77 -14.30 7.22
C ALA A 472 -6.54 -14.86 7.96
N THR A 473 -5.66 -15.56 7.24
CA THR A 473 -4.41 -16.11 7.79
C THR A 473 -3.42 -15.01 8.17
N ILE A 474 -3.29 -13.97 7.32
CA ILE A 474 -2.44 -12.81 7.59
C ILE A 474 -2.96 -12.03 8.80
N ASP A 475 -4.27 -11.75 8.85
CA ASP A 475 -4.92 -11.07 9.99
C ASP A 475 -4.65 -11.83 11.30
N GLU A 476 -4.78 -13.16 11.28
CA GLU A 476 -4.53 -14.05 12.42
C GLU A 476 -3.05 -14.01 12.86
N TYR A 477 -2.12 -14.10 11.91
CA TYR A 477 -0.68 -14.03 12.18
C TYR A 477 -0.26 -12.69 12.77
N LEU A 478 -0.74 -11.59 12.17
CA LEU A 478 -0.44 -10.23 12.63
C LEU A 478 -1.04 -9.96 14.02
N ARG A 479 -2.24 -10.48 14.31
CA ARG A 479 -2.84 -10.39 15.65
C ARG A 479 -1.95 -11.06 16.71
N LYS A 480 -1.43 -12.25 16.41
CA LYS A 480 -0.53 -12.99 17.32
C LYS A 480 0.76 -12.23 17.61
N GLN A 481 1.37 -11.60 16.61
CA GLN A 481 2.57 -10.80 16.82
C GLN A 481 2.31 -9.48 17.56
N ARG A 482 1.10 -8.92 17.44
CA ARG A 482 0.71 -7.64 18.05
C ARG A 482 0.18 -7.77 19.48
N ALA A 483 0.16 -8.97 20.07
CA ALA A 483 -0.31 -9.16 21.43
C ALA A 483 0.72 -8.58 22.41
N THR A 484 0.52 -7.32 22.79
CA THR A 484 1.28 -6.58 23.82
C THR A 484 0.39 -6.37 25.03
N GLY A 485 0.98 -6.31 26.22
CA GLY A 485 0.25 -6.06 27.46
C GLY A 485 0.61 -7.06 28.56
N ARG A 486 -0.10 -6.94 29.68
CA ARG A 486 0.17 -7.71 30.89
C ARG A 486 -0.18 -9.20 30.67
N PRO A 487 0.77 -10.12 30.86
CA PRO A 487 0.55 -11.54 30.59
C PRO A 487 -0.51 -12.10 31.54
N ALA A 488 -1.55 -12.72 30.96
CA ALA A 488 -2.68 -13.26 31.69
C ALA A 488 -2.99 -14.71 31.32
N LEU A 489 -3.27 -15.53 32.33
CA LEU A 489 -3.84 -16.87 32.15
C LEU A 489 -5.37 -16.78 32.17
N ILE A 490 -6.03 -17.63 31.40
CA ILE A 490 -7.50 -17.71 31.37
C ILE A 490 -7.92 -19.04 31.99
N TYR A 491 -8.68 -18.98 33.08
CA TYR A 491 -9.24 -20.14 33.73
C TYR A 491 -10.64 -20.44 33.16
N GLY A 492 -10.73 -21.54 32.42
CA GLY A 492 -11.91 -22.01 31.68
C GLY A 492 -11.71 -21.92 30.17
N ALA A 493 -11.43 -23.05 29.51
CA ALA A 493 -11.23 -23.15 28.06
C ALA A 493 -12.55 -23.46 27.29
N GLY A 494 -13.70 -23.17 27.89
CA GLY A 494 -15.03 -23.36 27.27
C GLY A 494 -15.51 -22.16 26.45
N ARG A 495 -16.82 -22.12 26.14
CA ARG A 495 -17.45 -21.02 25.37
C ARG A 495 -17.21 -19.64 25.99
N GLY A 496 -17.19 -19.54 27.32
CA GLY A 496 -16.87 -18.29 28.03
C GLY A 496 -15.42 -17.84 27.78
N GLY A 497 -14.47 -18.77 27.73
CA GLY A 497 -13.07 -18.49 27.43
C GLY A 497 -12.87 -17.98 26.01
N VAL A 498 -13.58 -18.57 25.04
CA VAL A 498 -13.58 -18.11 23.64
C VAL A 498 -14.11 -16.68 23.53
N LEU A 499 -15.21 -16.36 24.22
CA LEU A 499 -15.75 -14.99 24.25
C LEU A 499 -14.79 -13.99 24.90
N LEU A 500 -14.16 -14.39 26.01
CA LEU A 500 -13.18 -13.55 26.71
C LEU A 500 -11.97 -13.26 25.82
N ILE A 501 -11.42 -14.25 25.11
CA ILE A 501 -10.36 -14.01 24.12
C ILE A 501 -10.83 -13.03 23.05
N GLY A 502 -12.05 -13.23 22.55
CA GLY A 502 -12.66 -12.33 21.57
C GLY A 502 -12.63 -10.87 22.03
N GLU A 503 -12.97 -10.61 23.30
CA GLU A 503 -12.95 -9.28 23.91
C GLU A 503 -11.52 -8.76 24.14
N LEU A 504 -10.63 -9.57 24.72
CA LEU A 504 -9.24 -9.17 24.98
C LEU A 504 -8.48 -8.81 23.69
N LEU A 505 -8.76 -9.51 22.59
CA LEU A 505 -8.13 -9.23 21.30
C LEU A 505 -8.74 -8.01 20.59
N GLN A 506 -9.99 -7.65 20.89
CA GLN A 506 -10.69 -6.51 20.28
C GLN A 506 -10.52 -5.22 21.08
N ASN A 507 -10.41 -5.31 22.40
CA ASN A 507 -10.40 -4.19 23.32
C ASN A 507 -8.99 -3.94 23.86
N ARG A 508 -8.26 -3.03 23.19
CA ARG A 508 -6.88 -2.68 23.53
C ARG A 508 -6.74 -1.89 24.83
N ASP A 509 -7.81 -1.29 25.32
CA ASP A 509 -7.79 -0.49 26.54
C ASP A 509 -7.59 -1.36 27.80
N LEU A 510 -7.82 -2.68 27.67
CA LEU A 510 -7.60 -3.63 28.75
C LEU A 510 -6.12 -3.89 29.04
N ASP A 511 -5.22 -3.66 28.06
CA ASP A 511 -3.78 -3.89 28.16
C ASP A 511 -3.41 -5.28 28.74
N ILE A 512 -4.10 -6.32 28.27
CA ILE A 512 -3.93 -7.71 28.71
C ILE A 512 -3.54 -8.61 27.53
N ARG A 513 -2.50 -9.42 27.72
CA ARG A 513 -2.02 -10.40 26.76
C ARG A 513 -2.30 -11.82 27.24
N PRO A 514 -3.20 -12.59 26.60
CA PRO A 514 -3.46 -13.96 27.00
C PRO A 514 -2.26 -14.86 26.64
N VAL A 515 -1.71 -15.58 27.63
CA VAL A 515 -0.55 -16.47 27.45
C VAL A 515 -0.92 -17.96 27.41
N GLY A 516 -2.04 -18.35 28.03
CA GLY A 516 -2.46 -19.74 28.11
C GLY A 516 -3.82 -19.92 28.77
N PHE A 517 -4.45 -21.07 28.53
CA PHE A 517 -5.63 -21.52 29.25
C PHE A 517 -5.27 -22.50 30.35
N ILE A 518 -6.01 -22.42 31.45
CA ILE A 518 -6.10 -23.45 32.48
C ILE A 518 -7.52 -24.03 32.42
N ASP A 519 -7.64 -25.34 32.38
CA ASP A 519 -8.93 -26.05 32.42
C ASP A 519 -8.72 -27.38 33.14
N ASP A 520 -9.63 -27.71 34.07
CA ASP A 520 -9.48 -28.91 34.89
C ASP A 520 -9.87 -30.18 34.13
N ASP A 521 -10.54 -30.06 32.99
CA ASP A 521 -10.84 -31.18 32.10
C ASP A 521 -9.53 -31.77 31.51
N PRO A 522 -9.17 -33.02 31.87
CA PRO A 522 -7.99 -33.70 31.35
C PRO A 522 -7.95 -33.74 29.82
N ALA A 523 -9.12 -33.87 29.18
CA ALA A 523 -9.23 -34.07 27.73
C ALA A 523 -8.83 -32.81 26.95
N LYS A 524 -8.83 -31.64 27.60
CA LYS A 524 -8.46 -30.37 26.96
C LYS A 524 -6.97 -30.05 27.05
N ARG A 525 -6.19 -30.80 27.84
CA ARG A 525 -4.76 -30.54 28.03
C ARG A 525 -4.00 -30.70 26.71
N GLY A 526 -3.16 -29.71 26.38
CA GLY A 526 -2.40 -29.70 25.12
C GLY A 526 -3.20 -29.30 23.88
N LEU A 527 -4.54 -29.15 24.00
CA LEU A 527 -5.35 -28.55 22.93
C LEU A 527 -5.11 -27.05 22.84
N ARG A 528 -5.51 -26.46 21.71
CA ARG A 528 -5.49 -25.01 21.49
C ARG A 528 -6.89 -24.48 21.29
N VAL A 529 -7.21 -23.40 21.98
CA VAL A 529 -8.48 -22.67 21.86
C VAL A 529 -8.17 -21.28 21.29
N GLU A 530 -8.72 -20.95 20.12
CA GLU A 530 -8.38 -19.71 19.38
C GLU A 530 -6.86 -19.50 19.22
N GLY A 531 -6.13 -20.61 19.02
CA GLY A 531 -4.66 -20.61 18.87
C GLY A 531 -3.85 -20.53 20.18
N ILE A 532 -4.51 -20.35 21.34
CA ILE A 532 -3.87 -20.28 22.66
C ILE A 532 -3.87 -21.68 23.31
N PRO A 533 -2.72 -22.17 23.80
CA PRO A 533 -2.63 -23.51 24.37
C PRO A 533 -3.32 -23.61 25.73
N VAL A 534 -3.92 -24.76 26.01
CA VAL A 534 -4.30 -25.19 27.36
C VAL A 534 -3.05 -25.78 28.03
N VAL A 535 -2.45 -24.99 28.91
CA VAL A 535 -1.09 -25.21 29.44
C VAL A 535 -1.05 -26.07 30.69
N GLY A 536 -2.15 -26.17 31.44
CA GLY A 536 -2.22 -26.99 32.65
C GLY A 536 -3.56 -26.91 33.35
N ARG A 537 -3.60 -27.45 34.56
CA ARG A 537 -4.75 -27.41 35.47
C ARG A 537 -4.55 -26.38 36.57
N ARG A 538 -5.58 -26.18 37.39
CA ARG A 538 -5.49 -25.28 38.54
C ARG A 538 -4.30 -25.60 39.45
N GLU A 539 -4.00 -26.87 39.67
CA GLU A 539 -2.87 -27.32 40.49
C GLU A 539 -1.50 -26.88 39.94
N ASP A 540 -1.39 -26.67 38.62
CA ASP A 540 -0.16 -26.24 37.97
C ASP A 540 0.04 -24.71 38.05
N LEU A 541 -0.95 -23.96 38.54
CA LEU A 541 -0.98 -22.49 38.54
C LEU A 541 0.30 -21.86 39.11
N PRO A 542 0.85 -22.28 40.27
CA PRO A 542 2.09 -21.70 40.81
C PRO A 542 3.29 -21.84 39.87
N GLY A 543 3.41 -22.99 39.19
CA GLY A 543 4.49 -23.25 38.23
C GLY A 543 4.32 -22.44 36.94
N LEU A 544 3.10 -22.39 36.42
CA LEU A 544 2.75 -21.64 35.21
C LEU A 544 2.95 -20.14 35.38
N VAL A 545 2.63 -19.59 36.56
CA VAL A 545 2.84 -18.16 36.85
C VAL A 545 4.31 -17.78 36.72
N ARG A 546 5.23 -18.60 37.24
CA ARG A 546 6.67 -18.35 37.14
C ARG A 546 7.19 -18.58 35.73
N GLN A 547 6.76 -19.65 35.07
CA GLN A 547 7.24 -20.02 33.73
C GLN A 547 6.86 -18.97 32.68
N TYR A 548 5.63 -18.46 32.74
CA TYR A 548 5.09 -17.52 31.74
C TYR A 548 5.10 -16.05 32.22
N GLY A 549 5.62 -15.78 33.42
CA GLY A 549 5.70 -14.44 34.01
C GLY A 549 4.33 -13.80 34.19
N VAL A 550 3.32 -14.58 34.58
CA VAL A 550 1.90 -14.18 34.60
C VAL A 550 1.65 -13.14 35.67
N THR A 551 0.87 -12.12 35.32
CA THR A 551 0.50 -11.01 36.22
C THR A 551 -1.01 -10.95 36.50
N GLU A 552 -1.83 -11.54 35.64
CA GLU A 552 -3.28 -11.61 35.83
C GLU A 552 -3.85 -13.02 35.59
N LEU A 553 -4.86 -13.41 36.36
CA LEU A 553 -5.68 -14.60 36.13
C LEU A 553 -7.11 -14.16 35.82
N LEU A 554 -7.62 -14.55 34.65
CA LEU A 554 -8.95 -14.21 34.18
C LEU A 554 -9.87 -15.42 34.25
N VAL A 555 -10.96 -15.33 35.01
CA VAL A 555 -11.94 -16.40 35.11
C VAL A 555 -13.07 -16.18 34.11
N SER A 556 -13.27 -17.15 33.22
CA SER A 556 -14.32 -17.12 32.18
C SER A 556 -15.49 -18.07 32.46
N MET A 557 -15.38 -18.91 33.49
CA MET A 557 -16.40 -19.91 33.83
C MET A 557 -17.64 -19.26 34.46
N ARG A 558 -18.82 -19.68 33.98
CA ARG A 558 -20.11 -19.17 34.47
C ARG A 558 -20.46 -19.74 35.84
N ASP A 559 -20.23 -21.04 36.00
CA ASP A 559 -20.68 -21.85 37.13
C ASP A 559 -19.57 -22.14 38.14
N ILE A 560 -18.72 -21.15 38.42
CA ILE A 560 -17.75 -21.24 39.51
C ILE A 560 -18.42 -20.83 40.81
N ASP A 561 -18.35 -21.70 41.82
CA ASP A 561 -18.97 -21.43 43.12
C ASP A 561 -18.17 -20.35 43.90
N ASN A 562 -18.80 -19.79 44.93
CA ASN A 562 -18.17 -18.71 45.71
C ASN A 562 -17.00 -19.20 46.57
N ALA A 563 -17.02 -20.46 47.02
CA ALA A 563 -15.94 -21.04 47.84
C ALA A 563 -14.67 -21.23 47.00
N GLU A 564 -14.84 -21.72 45.78
CA GLU A 564 -13.82 -21.94 44.78
C GLU A 564 -13.20 -20.62 44.30
N MET A 565 -14.04 -19.61 44.04
CA MET A 565 -13.58 -18.26 43.72
C MET A 565 -12.75 -17.63 44.87
N HIS A 566 -13.17 -17.84 46.13
CA HIS A 566 -12.39 -17.39 47.28
C HIS A 566 -11.06 -18.12 47.42
N ALA A 567 -11.04 -19.43 47.19
CA ALA A 567 -9.80 -20.21 47.20
C ALA A 567 -8.82 -19.72 46.11
N LEU A 568 -9.31 -19.47 44.89
CA LEU A 568 -8.51 -18.88 43.81
C LEU A 568 -7.98 -17.49 44.14
N LEU A 569 -8.78 -16.65 44.82
CA LEU A 569 -8.36 -15.31 45.22
C LEU A 569 -7.19 -15.37 46.22
N ILE A 570 -7.25 -16.28 47.19
CA ILE A 570 -6.18 -16.48 48.18
C ILE A 570 -4.90 -16.98 47.48
N GLU A 571 -5.04 -17.96 46.60
CA GLU A 571 -3.93 -18.54 45.83
C GLU A 571 -3.25 -17.49 44.94
N CYS A 572 -4.04 -16.71 44.19
CA CYS A 572 -3.54 -15.62 43.35
C CYS A 572 -2.83 -14.54 44.16
N ARG A 573 -3.37 -14.15 45.34
CA ARG A 573 -2.72 -13.18 46.24
C ARG A 573 -1.37 -13.69 46.74
N GLY A 574 -1.26 -14.98 47.07
CA GLY A 574 0.01 -15.61 47.48
C GLY A 574 1.06 -15.63 46.36
N LEU A 575 0.63 -15.61 45.10
CA LEU A 575 1.49 -15.59 43.92
C LEU A 575 1.75 -14.18 43.35
N GLY A 576 1.14 -13.14 43.92
CA GLY A 576 1.24 -11.77 43.40
C GLY A 576 0.48 -11.53 42.08
N VAL A 577 -0.52 -12.36 41.79
CA VAL A 577 -1.31 -12.32 40.54
C VAL A 577 -2.66 -11.65 40.79
N THR A 578 -3.08 -10.76 39.89
CA THR A 578 -4.40 -10.11 39.98
C THR A 578 -5.49 -11.02 39.43
N LEU A 579 -6.47 -11.38 40.26
CA LEU A 579 -7.64 -12.15 39.83
C LEU A 579 -8.73 -11.22 39.29
N ARG A 580 -9.21 -11.50 38.08
CA ARG A 580 -10.34 -10.79 37.44
C ARG A 580 -11.37 -11.79 36.94
N ARG A 581 -12.65 -11.45 37.01
CA ARG A 581 -13.74 -12.29 36.49
C ARG A 581 -14.49 -11.55 35.39
N MET A 582 -14.72 -12.23 34.27
CA MET A 582 -15.63 -11.74 33.24
C MET A 582 -17.06 -12.23 33.52
N ARG A 583 -18.03 -11.32 33.48
CA ARG A 583 -19.46 -11.67 33.54
C ARG A 583 -20.16 -11.10 32.31
N PHE A 584 -20.93 -11.96 31.64
CA PHE A 584 -21.91 -11.54 30.63
C PHE A 584 -23.30 -11.67 31.24
N SER A 585 -23.96 -10.54 31.52
CA SER A 585 -25.39 -10.48 31.83
C SER A 585 -26.15 -9.91 30.64
N ILE A 586 -27.41 -10.34 30.51
CA ILE A 586 -28.37 -9.71 29.59
C ILE A 586 -29.49 -9.23 30.50
N ASP A 587 -29.51 -7.92 30.76
CA ASP A 587 -30.43 -7.31 31.71
C ASP A 587 -31.62 -6.69 30.97
N GLU A 588 -32.83 -6.91 31.49
CA GLU A 588 -34.05 -6.33 30.93
C GLU A 588 -34.15 -4.85 31.32
N VAL A 589 -34.00 -3.96 30.33
CA VAL A 589 -34.08 -2.50 30.57
C VAL A 589 -35.54 -2.08 30.67
N ARG A 590 -36.09 -2.10 31.90
CA ARG A 590 -37.51 -1.77 32.16
C ARG A 590 -37.81 -0.27 32.27
N SER A 591 -36.81 0.59 32.50
CA SER A 591 -36.93 2.05 32.40
C SER A 591 -35.56 2.72 32.29
N VAL A 592 -35.48 3.89 31.65
CA VAL A 592 -34.24 4.68 31.49
C VAL A 592 -33.62 5.06 32.85
N ALA A 593 -34.42 5.18 33.91
CA ALA A 593 -33.96 5.50 35.26
C ALA A 593 -33.17 4.37 35.94
N ALA A 594 -33.28 3.13 35.46
CA ALA A 594 -32.54 1.99 36.02
C ALA A 594 -31.05 1.97 35.62
N VAL A 595 -30.67 2.70 34.57
CA VAL A 595 -29.32 2.69 33.99
C VAL A 595 -28.29 3.35 34.92
N VAL A 596 -28.68 4.34 35.72
CA VAL A 596 -27.76 5.15 36.54
C VAL A 596 -27.35 4.47 37.86
N ARG A 597 -28.04 3.41 38.31
CA ARG A 597 -27.77 2.77 39.61
C ARG A 597 -26.62 1.76 39.62
N HIS A 598 -26.09 1.35 38.46
CA HIS A 598 -25.01 0.36 38.38
C HIS A 598 -23.60 0.95 38.24
N GLU A 599 -23.44 2.28 38.24
CA GLU A 599 -22.12 2.96 38.19
C GLU A 599 -21.58 3.38 39.57
N ARG A 600 -21.93 2.70 40.67
CA ARG A 600 -21.29 2.89 41.98
C ARG A 600 -20.57 1.65 42.47
#